data_AF-A0A2S9M878-F1
#
_entry.id   AF-A0A2S9M878-F1
#
_cell.length_a   1.000
_cell.length_b   1.000
_cell.length_c   1.000
_cell.angle_alpha   90.00
_cell.angle_beta   90.00
_cell.angle_gamma   90.00
#
_symmetry.space_group_name_H-M   'P 1'
#
loop_
_entity.id
_entity.type
_entity.pdbx_description
1 polymer ?
#
loop_
_entity_poly.entity_id
_entity_poly.type
_entity_poly.pdbx_seq_one_letter_code
_entity_poly.pdbx_strand_id
1 'polypeptide(L)'
;MRVFRPPATARDEQLLRDAARLLNRSALLLAGSVLADSGVEHYRGTFHNRAMVAPLVMSTLSVIASVHGHADDTPARHRLRDAVHVASAATGLAGSAFHLYNVTKRVGRFSWHNLFYGAPLGAPVALLLSGALGAAGERMRDSPAAAPHIGGRPAGRVLAGLVAAGLVGTLGEVGLLHFRGAFQHRAMFAPLIAPPVAALAAAHVALSRPRAARPFCRFWMRTTALLGLVGVAFHARGVARQMGGWRNWSQNVLSGPPLPAPPAFTALAIAGLAATALAEREGR
;
A
#
# COMPACT_ATOMS: atom_id res chain seq x y z
N MET A 1 2.93 3.71 -39.16
CA MET A 1 4.21 4.33 -38.74
C MET A 1 4.78 3.51 -37.57
N ARG A 2 5.87 2.76 -37.76
CA ARG A 2 6.60 2.15 -36.63
C ARG A 2 7.39 3.26 -35.96
N VAL A 3 6.98 3.67 -34.77
CA VAL A 3 7.76 4.59 -33.94
C VAL A 3 9.06 3.87 -33.58
N PHE A 4 10.18 4.29 -34.17
CA PHE A 4 11.50 3.80 -33.80
C PHE A 4 11.75 4.15 -32.34
N ARG A 5 11.84 3.14 -31.47
CA ARG A 5 12.25 3.33 -30.08
C ARG A 5 13.74 3.01 -29.98
N PRO A 6 14.56 3.90 -29.40
CA PRO A 6 15.96 3.60 -29.20
C PRO A 6 16.11 2.34 -28.31
N PRO A 7 17.20 1.56 -28.50
CA PRO A 7 17.48 0.40 -27.68
C PRO A 7 17.62 0.80 -26.20
N ALA A 8 17.36 -0.16 -25.31
CA ALA A 8 17.49 0.08 -23.86
C ALA A 8 18.93 0.48 -23.52
N THR A 9 19.07 1.48 -22.67
CA THR A 9 20.37 1.85 -22.09
C THR A 9 20.63 1.08 -20.80
N ALA A 10 21.89 0.94 -20.39
CA ALA A 10 22.23 0.37 -19.07
C ALA A 10 21.53 1.12 -17.91
N ARG A 11 21.27 2.41 -18.09
CA ARG A 11 20.51 3.24 -17.15
C ARG A 11 19.02 2.86 -17.10
N ASP A 12 18.41 2.50 -18.22
CA ASP A 12 17.02 2.03 -18.27
C ASP A 12 16.86 0.68 -17.56
N GLU A 13 17.81 -0.23 -17.75
CA GLU A 13 17.81 -1.52 -17.06
C GLU A 13 17.97 -1.33 -15.54
N GLN A 14 18.87 -0.44 -15.12
CA GLN A 14 19.05 -0.13 -13.71
C GLN A 14 17.80 0.50 -13.10
N LEU A 15 17.17 1.44 -13.80
CA LEU A 15 15.90 2.04 -13.39
C LEU A 15 14.81 0.98 -13.17
N LEU A 16 14.71 0.00 -14.07
CA LEU A 16 13.70 -1.05 -14.00
C LEU A 16 13.94 -1.99 -12.81
N ARG A 17 15.20 -2.36 -12.54
CA ARG A 17 15.60 -3.12 -11.35
C ARG A 17 15.30 -2.36 -10.06
N ASP A 18 15.64 -1.07 -10.00
CA ASP A 18 15.37 -0.23 -8.83
C ASP A 18 13.85 -0.06 -8.61
N ALA A 19 13.08 0.11 -9.69
CA ALA A 19 11.62 0.16 -9.61
C ALA A 19 11.04 -1.16 -9.08
N ALA A 20 11.50 -2.31 -9.57
CA ALA A 20 11.06 -3.62 -9.06
C ALA A 20 11.37 -3.80 -7.57
N ARG A 21 12.58 -3.40 -7.12
CA ARG A 21 12.96 -3.44 -5.69
C ARG A 21 12.09 -2.52 -4.83
N LEU A 22 11.78 -1.30 -5.30
CA LEU A 22 10.90 -0.37 -4.59
C LEU A 22 9.46 -0.92 -4.51
N LEU A 23 8.95 -1.53 -5.57
CA LEU A 23 7.64 -2.17 -5.58
C LEU A 23 7.58 -3.35 -4.60
N ASN A 24 8.63 -4.17 -4.52
CA ASN A 24 8.73 -5.24 -3.52
C ASN A 24 8.79 -4.69 -2.08
N ARG A 25 9.53 -3.60 -1.84
CA ARG A 25 9.54 -2.92 -0.52
C ARG A 25 8.15 -2.38 -0.15
N SER A 26 7.43 -1.82 -1.11
CA SER A 26 6.04 -1.39 -0.89
C SER A 26 5.13 -2.58 -0.58
N ALA A 27 5.23 -3.66 -1.34
CA ALA A 27 4.44 -4.87 -1.13
C ALA A 27 4.70 -5.48 0.25
N LEU A 28 5.98 -5.52 0.67
CA LEU A 28 6.43 -5.96 1.99
C LEU A 28 5.79 -5.14 3.11
N LEU A 29 5.87 -3.81 3.04
CA LEU A 29 5.32 -2.93 4.07
C LEU A 29 3.79 -3.07 4.17
N LEU A 30 3.07 -3.12 3.04
CA LEU A 30 1.62 -3.35 3.05
C LEU A 30 1.27 -4.74 3.61
N ALA A 31 1.97 -5.79 3.16
CA ALA A 31 1.73 -7.15 3.64
C ALA A 31 2.02 -7.29 5.14
N GLY A 32 3.11 -6.69 5.63
CA GLY A 32 3.45 -6.66 7.05
C GLY A 32 2.41 -5.91 7.87
N SER A 33 1.95 -4.76 7.38
CA SER A 33 0.83 -4.02 7.99
C SER A 33 -0.44 -4.86 8.05
N VAL A 34 -0.82 -5.50 6.94
CA VAL A 34 -2.00 -6.38 6.87
C VAL A 34 -1.86 -7.57 7.82
N LEU A 35 -0.69 -8.20 7.89
CA LEU A 35 -0.45 -9.35 8.76
C LEU A 35 -0.66 -8.96 10.23
N ALA A 36 -0.09 -7.83 10.64
CA ALA A 36 -0.23 -7.32 11.99
C ALA A 36 -1.68 -6.90 12.30
N ASP A 37 -2.31 -6.14 11.40
CA ASP A 37 -3.68 -5.65 11.57
C ASP A 37 -4.71 -6.78 11.56
N SER A 38 -4.64 -7.67 10.56
CA SER A 38 -5.53 -8.83 10.45
C SER A 38 -5.33 -9.77 11.64
N GLY A 39 -4.11 -9.95 12.13
CA GLY A 39 -3.86 -10.76 13.32
C GLY A 39 -4.62 -10.23 14.54
N VAL A 40 -4.58 -8.91 14.77
CA VAL A 40 -5.25 -8.25 15.89
C VAL A 40 -6.78 -8.23 15.71
N GLU A 41 -7.26 -7.78 14.56
CA GLU A 41 -8.70 -7.60 14.31
C GLU A 41 -9.44 -8.93 14.12
N HIS A 42 -8.80 -9.93 13.51
CA HIS A 42 -9.41 -11.26 13.41
C HIS A 42 -9.39 -12.03 14.73
N TYR A 43 -8.39 -11.80 15.57
CA TYR A 43 -8.39 -12.26 16.95
C TYR A 43 -9.52 -11.61 17.75
N ARG A 44 -9.74 -10.30 17.60
CA ARG A 44 -10.89 -9.59 18.20
C ARG A 44 -12.22 -10.19 17.76
N GLY A 45 -12.32 -10.59 16.49
CA GLY A 45 -13.47 -11.30 15.92
C GLY A 45 -13.46 -12.82 16.15
N THR A 46 -12.62 -13.30 17.08
CA THR A 46 -12.46 -14.69 17.53
C THR A 46 -12.26 -15.72 16.43
N PHE A 47 -11.83 -15.29 15.24
CA PHE A 47 -11.79 -16.13 14.03
C PHE A 47 -13.10 -16.89 13.77
N HIS A 48 -14.25 -16.26 14.06
CA HIS A 48 -15.57 -16.90 13.95
C HIS A 48 -15.87 -17.50 12.55
N ASN A 49 -15.20 -17.00 11.49
CA ASN A 49 -15.24 -17.58 10.16
C ASN A 49 -13.84 -18.09 9.77
N ARG A 50 -13.74 -19.35 9.34
CA ARG A 50 -12.46 -19.96 8.89
C ARG A 50 -11.79 -19.17 7.76
N ALA A 51 -12.55 -18.46 6.93
CA ALA A 51 -12.00 -17.58 5.89
C ALA A 51 -11.12 -16.44 6.44
N MET A 52 -11.27 -16.08 7.72
CA MET A 52 -10.43 -15.07 8.39
C MET A 52 -8.96 -15.49 8.50
N VAL A 53 -8.63 -16.77 8.33
CA VAL A 53 -7.24 -17.26 8.32
C VAL A 53 -6.54 -16.96 6.99
N ALA A 54 -7.29 -16.89 5.87
CA ALA A 54 -6.73 -16.68 4.54
C ALA A 54 -5.85 -15.42 4.41
N PRO A 55 -6.25 -14.22 4.90
CA PRO A 55 -5.38 -13.05 4.82
C PRO A 55 -4.12 -13.17 5.68
N LEU A 56 -4.10 -13.91 6.79
CA LEU A 56 -2.87 -14.14 7.57
C LEU A 56 -1.88 -15.01 6.79
N VAL A 57 -2.37 -16.09 6.18
CA VAL A 57 -1.54 -16.95 5.33
C VAL A 57 -0.99 -16.16 4.15
N MET A 58 -1.85 -15.44 3.43
CA MET A 58 -1.45 -14.74 2.21
C MET A 58 -0.59 -13.50 2.46
N SER A 59 -0.78 -12.80 3.58
CA SER A 59 0.11 -11.71 3.98
C SER A 59 1.48 -12.24 4.43
N THR A 60 1.54 -13.35 5.16
CA THR A 60 2.80 -14.03 5.52
C THR A 60 3.58 -14.46 4.28
N LEU A 61 2.92 -15.15 3.34
CA LEU A 61 3.53 -15.54 2.08
C LEU A 61 3.98 -14.32 1.28
N SER A 62 3.18 -13.24 1.21
CA SER A 62 3.56 -12.00 0.52
C SER A 62 4.78 -11.33 1.17
N VAL A 63 4.88 -11.33 2.50
CA VAL A 63 6.07 -10.85 3.23
C VAL A 63 7.31 -11.64 2.81
N ILE A 64 7.25 -12.97 2.89
CA ILE A 64 8.38 -13.84 2.52
C ILE A 64 8.78 -13.62 1.05
N ALA A 65 7.79 -13.62 0.16
CA ALA A 65 7.97 -13.39 -1.27
C ALA A 65 8.60 -12.00 -1.55
N SER A 66 8.16 -10.96 -0.84
CA SER A 66 8.68 -9.60 -0.98
C SER A 66 10.09 -9.43 -0.39
N VAL A 67 10.42 -10.11 0.71
CA VAL A 67 11.78 -10.15 1.28
C VAL A 67 12.73 -10.82 0.29
N HIS A 68 12.35 -11.99 -0.20
CA HIS A 68 13.11 -12.68 -1.25
C HIS A 68 13.26 -11.80 -2.49
N GLY A 69 12.19 -11.18 -2.97
CA GLY A 69 12.22 -10.25 -4.09
C GLY A 69 12.94 -8.94 -3.84
N HIS A 70 13.20 -8.57 -2.60
CA HIS A 70 14.03 -7.42 -2.29
C HIS A 70 15.52 -7.74 -2.44
N ALA A 71 15.93 -8.93 -2.01
CA ALA A 71 17.31 -9.42 -2.07
C ALA A 71 17.69 -10.04 -3.43
N ASP A 72 16.70 -10.30 -4.28
CA ASP A 72 16.88 -10.93 -5.59
C ASP A 72 17.26 -9.91 -6.67
N ASP A 73 18.45 -10.10 -7.25
CA ASP A 73 19.00 -9.26 -8.31
C ASP A 73 18.82 -9.83 -9.71
N THR A 74 18.17 -11.00 -9.82
CA THR A 74 17.92 -11.61 -11.11
C THR A 74 16.99 -10.74 -11.96
N PRO A 75 17.32 -10.50 -13.24
CA PRO A 75 16.47 -9.71 -14.12
C PRO A 75 15.19 -10.46 -14.53
N ALA A 76 15.14 -11.78 -14.34
CA ALA A 76 13.98 -12.59 -14.72
C ALA A 76 12.87 -12.56 -13.66
N ARG A 77 11.63 -12.75 -14.10
CA ARG A 77 10.48 -12.94 -13.20
C ARG A 77 10.56 -14.28 -12.47
N HIS A 78 10.28 -14.25 -11.16
CA HIS A 78 10.18 -15.46 -10.35
C HIS A 78 8.72 -15.94 -10.28
N ARG A 79 8.40 -17.05 -10.95
CA ARG A 79 7.01 -17.54 -11.11
C ARG A 79 6.27 -17.75 -9.79
N LEU A 80 6.92 -18.37 -8.78
CA LEU A 80 6.29 -18.60 -7.48
C LEU A 80 5.99 -17.30 -6.72
N ARG A 81 6.94 -16.35 -6.71
CA ARG A 81 6.77 -15.02 -6.10
C ARG A 81 5.60 -14.28 -6.74
N ASP A 82 5.55 -14.26 -8.08
CA ASP A 82 4.43 -13.66 -8.78
C ASP A 82 3.09 -14.34 -8.48
N ALA A 83 3.06 -15.67 -8.43
CA ALA A 83 1.85 -16.42 -8.06
C ALA A 83 1.37 -16.07 -6.64
N VAL A 84 2.30 -15.94 -5.67
CA VAL A 84 1.99 -15.48 -4.32
C VAL A 84 1.38 -14.08 -4.35
N HIS A 85 2.00 -13.12 -5.05
CA HIS A 85 1.48 -11.76 -5.13
C HIS A 85 0.10 -11.69 -5.80
N VAL A 86 -0.12 -12.44 -6.89
CA VAL A 86 -1.42 -12.53 -7.55
C VAL A 86 -2.47 -13.17 -6.64
N ALA A 87 -2.12 -14.23 -5.93
CA ALA A 87 -3.01 -14.86 -4.95
C ALA A 87 -3.34 -13.90 -3.80
N SER A 88 -2.36 -13.16 -3.28
CA SER A 88 -2.59 -12.14 -2.25
C SER A 88 -3.53 -11.04 -2.76
N ALA A 89 -3.35 -10.60 -4.01
CA ALA A 89 -4.26 -9.64 -4.63
C ALA A 89 -5.70 -10.17 -4.70
N ALA A 90 -5.87 -11.42 -5.15
CA ALA A 90 -7.17 -12.08 -5.22
C ALA A 90 -7.82 -12.25 -3.82
N THR A 91 -7.05 -12.65 -2.82
CA THR A 91 -7.53 -12.75 -1.42
C THR A 91 -7.93 -11.39 -0.88
N GLY A 92 -7.17 -10.33 -1.15
CA GLY A 92 -7.53 -8.96 -0.77
C GLY A 92 -8.82 -8.49 -1.44
N LEU A 93 -9.02 -8.79 -2.72
CA LEU A 93 -10.26 -8.48 -3.44
C LEU A 93 -11.47 -9.22 -2.83
N ALA A 94 -11.34 -10.53 -2.61
CA ALA A 94 -12.38 -11.34 -1.99
C ALA A 94 -12.69 -10.87 -0.55
N GLY A 95 -11.65 -10.55 0.22
CA GLY A 95 -11.79 -9.98 1.57
C GLY A 95 -12.49 -8.63 1.55
N SER A 96 -12.21 -7.78 0.56
CA SER A 96 -12.86 -6.47 0.42
C SER A 96 -14.37 -6.63 0.17
N ALA A 97 -14.75 -7.58 -0.70
CA ALA A 97 -16.15 -7.94 -0.91
C ALA A 97 -16.80 -8.51 0.36
N PHE A 98 -16.11 -9.38 1.09
CA PHE A 98 -16.62 -9.97 2.34
C PHE A 98 -16.83 -8.90 3.42
N HIS A 99 -15.88 -7.98 3.60
CA HIS A 99 -15.96 -6.91 4.58
C HIS A 99 -17.06 -5.90 4.20
N LEU A 100 -17.17 -5.55 2.93
CA LEU A 100 -18.26 -4.69 2.43
C LEU A 100 -19.64 -5.34 2.66
N TYR A 101 -19.77 -6.63 2.35
CA TYR A 101 -20.98 -7.39 2.64
C TYR A 101 -21.28 -7.40 4.15
N ASN A 102 -20.26 -7.59 5.00
CA ASN A 102 -20.43 -7.57 6.46
C ASN A 102 -20.94 -6.21 6.97
N VAL A 103 -20.40 -5.11 6.48
CA VAL A 103 -20.85 -3.76 6.86
C VAL A 103 -22.29 -3.51 6.39
N THR A 104 -22.61 -3.88 5.15
CA THR A 104 -23.92 -3.62 4.55
C THR A 104 -25.05 -4.51 5.07
N LYS A 105 -24.75 -5.72 5.59
CA LYS A 105 -25.74 -6.62 6.19
C LYS A 105 -26.06 -6.29 7.65
N ARG A 106 -25.17 -5.60 8.37
CA ARG A 106 -25.40 -5.21 9.78
C ARG A 106 -26.48 -4.15 9.87
N VAL A 107 -27.23 -4.16 10.98
CA VAL A 107 -28.18 -3.10 11.31
C VAL A 107 -27.44 -1.75 11.34
N GLY A 108 -28.04 -0.71 10.76
CA GLY A 108 -27.41 0.61 10.61
C GLY A 108 -26.44 0.73 9.43
N ARG A 109 -26.08 -0.36 8.74
CA ARG A 109 -25.25 -0.36 7.51
C ARG A 109 -23.97 0.48 7.68
N PHE A 110 -23.83 1.60 6.97
CA PHE A 110 -22.70 2.53 7.06
C PHE A 110 -22.81 3.52 8.25
N SER A 111 -23.30 3.07 9.40
CA SER A 111 -23.31 3.89 10.61
C SER A 111 -21.90 4.07 11.18
N TRP A 112 -21.68 5.15 11.94
CA TRP A 112 -20.40 5.38 12.63
C TRP A 112 -19.97 4.18 13.48
N HIS A 113 -20.92 3.53 14.15
CA HIS A 113 -20.64 2.34 14.96
C HIS A 113 -20.04 1.20 14.11
N ASN A 114 -20.64 0.88 12.96
CA ASN A 114 -20.15 -0.20 12.11
C ASN A 114 -18.82 0.15 11.43
N LEU A 115 -18.62 1.42 11.07
CA LEU A 115 -17.37 1.89 10.49
C LEU A 115 -16.22 1.90 11.49
N PHE A 116 -16.50 2.14 12.78
CA PHE A 116 -15.48 2.20 13.83
C PHE A 116 -15.14 0.84 14.47
N TYR A 117 -16.14 -0.03 14.60
CA TYR A 117 -16.02 -1.26 15.40
C TYR A 117 -16.41 -2.53 14.64
N GLY A 118 -16.83 -2.39 13.37
CA GLY A 118 -17.11 -3.50 12.48
C GLY A 118 -15.85 -3.99 11.75
N ALA A 119 -16.06 -4.76 10.68
CA ALA A 119 -14.96 -5.26 9.87
C ALA A 119 -14.25 -4.09 9.15
N PRO A 120 -12.92 -3.90 9.33
CA PRO A 120 -12.20 -2.78 8.74
C PRO A 120 -12.16 -2.90 7.21
N LEU A 121 -12.53 -1.85 6.49
CA LEU A 121 -12.65 -1.91 5.03
C LEU A 121 -11.30 -1.88 4.31
N GLY A 122 -10.28 -1.19 4.83
CA GLY A 122 -9.03 -1.03 4.09
C GLY A 122 -7.98 -2.09 4.36
N ALA A 123 -8.03 -2.88 5.44
CA ALA A 123 -7.14 -4.03 5.61
C ALA A 123 -7.15 -4.99 4.40
N PRO A 124 -8.31 -5.47 3.89
CA PRO A 124 -8.31 -6.30 2.68
C PRO A 124 -7.90 -5.53 1.41
N VAL A 125 -8.19 -4.22 1.32
CA VAL A 125 -7.71 -3.38 0.20
C VAL A 125 -6.20 -3.21 0.24
N ALA A 126 -5.57 -3.10 1.41
CA ALA A 126 -4.13 -3.06 1.57
C ALA A 126 -3.47 -4.37 1.14
N LEU A 127 -4.12 -5.52 1.38
CA LEU A 127 -3.65 -6.81 0.87
C LEU A 127 -3.77 -6.89 -0.66
N LEU A 128 -4.88 -6.36 -1.22
CA LEU A 128 -5.06 -6.23 -2.65
C LEU A 128 -3.93 -5.39 -3.28
N LEU A 129 -3.65 -4.22 -2.68
CA LEU A 129 -2.59 -3.32 -3.14
C LEU A 129 -1.20 -3.93 -2.97
N SER A 130 -0.93 -4.64 -1.88
CA SER A 130 0.33 -5.39 -1.67
C SER A 130 0.56 -6.38 -2.80
N GLY A 131 -0.43 -7.24 -3.09
CA GLY A 131 -0.34 -8.22 -4.15
C GLY A 131 -0.23 -7.59 -5.54
N ALA A 132 -0.99 -6.54 -5.82
CA ALA A 132 -0.93 -5.83 -7.10
C ALA A 132 0.44 -5.19 -7.34
N LEU A 133 1.03 -4.56 -6.31
CA LEU A 133 2.34 -3.90 -6.41
C LEU A 133 3.48 -4.92 -6.49
N GLY A 134 3.43 -6.02 -5.73
CA GLY A 134 4.41 -7.11 -5.83
C GLY A 134 4.37 -7.78 -7.20
N ALA A 135 3.19 -8.10 -7.71
CA ALA A 135 3.03 -8.67 -9.06
C ALA A 135 3.45 -7.67 -10.15
N ALA A 136 3.27 -6.36 -9.93
CA ALA A 136 3.82 -5.37 -10.84
C ALA A 136 5.35 -5.34 -10.80
N GLY A 137 5.98 -5.50 -9.62
CA GLY A 137 7.42 -5.66 -9.49
C GLY A 137 7.96 -6.83 -10.32
N GLU A 138 7.27 -7.97 -10.29
CA GLU A 138 7.62 -9.14 -11.11
C GLU A 138 7.45 -8.92 -12.61
N ARG A 139 6.39 -8.22 -13.01
CA ARG A 139 6.22 -7.84 -14.42
C ARG A 139 7.28 -6.85 -14.87
N MET A 140 7.77 -5.97 -13.98
CA MET A 140 8.87 -5.06 -14.32
C MET A 140 10.16 -5.82 -14.60
N ARG A 141 10.47 -6.88 -13.86
CA ARG A 141 11.63 -7.75 -14.15
C ARG A 141 11.55 -8.32 -15.58
N ASP A 142 10.38 -8.82 -15.97
CA ASP A 142 10.13 -9.42 -17.29
C ASP A 142 9.89 -8.40 -18.42
N SER A 143 9.87 -7.09 -18.10
CA SER A 143 9.51 -6.06 -19.08
C SER A 143 10.71 -5.61 -19.91
N PRO A 144 10.52 -5.27 -21.20
CA PRO A 144 11.56 -4.60 -21.98
C PRO A 144 11.94 -3.26 -21.32
N ALA A 145 13.19 -3.10 -20.91
CA ALA A 145 13.68 -1.87 -20.29
C ALA A 145 13.49 -0.62 -21.18
N ALA A 146 13.55 -0.82 -22.51
CA ALA A 146 13.31 0.24 -23.49
C ALA A 146 11.87 0.78 -23.47
N ALA A 147 10.90 0.03 -22.96
CA ALA A 147 9.52 0.47 -22.86
C ALA A 147 8.70 -0.45 -21.93
N PRO A 148 8.76 -0.26 -20.59
CA PRO A 148 7.99 -1.07 -19.67
C PRO A 148 6.49 -0.72 -19.76
N HIS A 149 5.63 -1.74 -19.86
CA HIS A 149 4.19 -1.58 -19.94
C HIS A 149 3.46 -2.53 -19.01
N ILE A 150 2.29 -2.11 -18.53
CA ILE A 150 1.35 -2.95 -17.79
C ILE A 150 0.00 -2.84 -18.51
N GLY A 151 -0.53 -3.96 -18.99
CA GLY A 151 -1.81 -3.99 -19.72
C GLY A 151 -1.81 -3.10 -20.97
N GLY A 152 -0.70 -3.07 -21.72
CA GLY A 152 -0.55 -2.25 -22.94
C GLY A 152 -0.40 -0.75 -22.70
N ARG A 153 -0.36 -0.28 -21.45
CA ARG A 153 -0.15 1.14 -21.10
C ARG A 153 1.22 1.33 -20.42
N PRO A 154 1.82 2.53 -20.52
CA PRO A 154 3.11 2.80 -19.89
C PRO A 154 3.08 2.51 -18.38
N ALA A 155 4.04 1.72 -17.90
CA ALA A 155 4.01 1.17 -16.54
C ALA A 155 4.00 2.25 -15.44
N GLY A 156 4.77 3.33 -15.62
CA GLY A 156 4.85 4.43 -14.66
C GLY A 156 3.49 5.12 -14.47
N ARG A 157 2.72 5.30 -15.56
CA ARG A 157 1.39 5.90 -15.51
C ARG A 157 0.36 5.00 -14.83
N VAL A 158 0.38 3.70 -15.14
CA VAL A 158 -0.51 2.71 -14.50
C VAL A 158 -0.25 2.64 -13.00
N LEU A 159 1.02 2.54 -12.61
CA LEU A 159 1.42 2.50 -11.20
C LEU A 159 1.10 3.81 -10.48
N ALA A 160 1.26 4.96 -11.12
CA ALA A 160 0.89 6.24 -10.53
C ALA A 160 -0.62 6.34 -10.26
N GLY A 161 -1.45 5.80 -11.18
CA GLY A 161 -2.90 5.71 -10.98
C GLY A 161 -3.27 4.79 -9.80
N LEU A 162 -2.61 3.63 -9.71
CA LEU A 162 -2.79 2.69 -8.59
C LEU A 162 -2.40 3.34 -7.25
N VAL A 163 -1.27 4.04 -7.20
CA VAL A 163 -0.81 4.77 -6.01
C VAL A 163 -1.79 5.88 -5.62
N ALA A 164 -2.29 6.65 -6.60
CA ALA A 164 -3.28 7.69 -6.34
C ALA A 164 -4.56 7.10 -5.73
N ALA A 165 -5.09 6.02 -6.31
CA ALA A 165 -6.27 5.33 -5.78
C ALA A 165 -6.02 4.76 -4.37
N GLY A 166 -4.86 4.14 -4.15
CA GLY A 166 -4.46 3.65 -2.83
C GLY A 166 -4.40 4.76 -1.78
N LEU A 167 -3.78 5.90 -2.11
CA LEU A 167 -3.68 7.04 -1.20
C LEU A 167 -5.05 7.65 -0.88
N VAL A 168 -5.96 7.74 -1.85
CA VAL A 168 -7.35 8.15 -1.61
C VAL A 168 -8.07 7.17 -0.67
N GLY A 169 -7.88 5.87 -0.85
CA GLY A 169 -8.41 4.86 0.07
C GLY A 169 -7.90 5.05 1.50
N THR A 170 -6.59 5.23 1.68
CA THR A 170 -6.00 5.49 3.00
C THR A 170 -6.45 6.82 3.61
N LEU A 171 -6.80 7.82 2.80
CA LEU A 171 -7.37 9.09 3.27
C LEU A 171 -8.74 8.88 3.95
N GLY A 172 -9.59 8.04 3.36
CA GLY A 172 -10.88 7.69 3.94
C GLY A 172 -10.73 7.02 5.31
N GLU A 173 -9.82 6.05 5.42
CA GLU A 173 -9.55 5.35 6.68
C GLU A 173 -8.93 6.25 7.75
N VAL A 174 -7.93 7.06 7.38
CA VAL A 174 -7.26 7.92 8.36
C VAL A 174 -8.22 9.00 8.86
N GLY A 175 -9.04 9.59 7.99
CA GLY A 175 -10.08 10.54 8.38
C GLY A 175 -11.08 9.91 9.35
N LEU A 176 -11.57 8.71 9.03
CA LEU A 176 -12.50 7.96 9.86
C LEU A 176 -11.91 7.61 11.24
N LEU A 177 -10.71 7.03 11.27
CA LEU A 177 -10.10 6.54 12.52
C LEU A 177 -9.53 7.68 13.37
N HIS A 178 -9.10 8.78 12.76
CA HIS A 178 -8.73 9.99 13.50
C HIS A 178 -9.97 10.71 14.06
N PHE A 179 -11.09 10.69 13.34
CA PHE A 179 -12.38 11.17 13.84
C PHE A 179 -12.87 10.32 15.02
N ARG A 180 -12.74 8.98 14.96
CA ARG A 180 -12.98 8.09 16.11
C ARG A 180 -12.13 8.47 17.33
N GLY A 181 -10.89 8.89 17.10
CA GLY A 181 -9.97 9.41 18.12
C GLY A 181 -10.15 10.91 18.45
N ALA A 182 -11.25 11.52 18.00
CA ALA A 182 -11.63 12.92 18.21
C ALA A 182 -10.56 13.96 17.83
N PHE A 183 -9.61 13.64 16.94
CA PHE A 183 -8.50 14.53 16.57
C PHE A 183 -7.76 15.14 17.78
N GLN A 184 -7.67 14.40 18.88
CA GLN A 184 -7.15 14.88 20.17
C GLN A 184 -5.69 15.39 20.12
N HIS A 185 -4.94 15.11 19.06
CA HIS A 185 -3.57 15.60 18.87
C HIS A 185 -3.40 16.25 17.49
N ARG A 186 -2.75 17.43 17.44
CA ARG A 186 -2.58 18.21 16.20
C ARG A 186 -1.89 17.45 15.06
N ALA A 187 -0.98 16.53 15.39
CA ALA A 187 -0.32 15.70 14.36
C ALA A 187 -1.30 14.79 13.59
N MET A 188 -2.50 14.53 14.11
CA MET A 188 -3.55 13.76 13.42
C MET A 188 -4.06 14.46 12.16
N PHE A 189 -3.82 15.75 11.99
CA PHE A 189 -4.17 16.48 10.76
C PHE A 189 -3.12 16.34 9.65
N ALA A 190 -1.88 15.95 9.96
CA ALA A 190 -0.83 15.86 8.95
C ALA A 190 -1.15 14.83 7.83
N PRO A 191 -1.72 13.64 8.13
CA PRO A 191 -2.20 12.71 7.11
C PRO A 191 -3.41 13.17 6.31
N LEU A 192 -4.07 14.27 6.70
CA LEU A 192 -5.14 14.89 5.91
C LEU A 192 -4.63 15.95 4.94
N ILE A 193 -3.32 16.19 4.90
CA ILE A 193 -2.68 17.19 4.02
C ILE A 193 -1.71 16.51 3.06
N ALA A 194 -0.68 15.85 3.59
CA ALA A 194 0.40 15.33 2.74
C ALA A 194 -0.03 14.19 1.79
N PRO A 195 -0.74 13.13 2.26
CA PRO A 195 -1.22 12.07 1.39
C PRO A 195 -2.20 12.54 0.30
N PRO A 196 -3.19 13.43 0.56
CA PRO A 196 -4.04 13.98 -0.50
C PRO A 196 -3.26 14.73 -1.58
N VAL A 197 -2.28 15.57 -1.19
CA VAL A 197 -1.45 16.28 -2.18
C VAL A 197 -0.59 15.30 -2.98
N ALA A 198 -0.05 14.26 -2.33
CA ALA A 198 0.67 13.19 -3.01
C ALA A 198 -0.24 12.39 -3.97
N ALA A 199 -1.49 12.12 -3.59
CA ALA A 199 -2.47 11.45 -4.43
C ALA A 199 -2.82 12.27 -5.67
N LEU A 200 -3.04 13.58 -5.51
CA LEU A 200 -3.26 14.49 -6.64
C LEU A 200 -2.04 14.58 -7.55
N ALA A 201 -0.83 14.64 -6.99
CA ALA A 201 0.40 14.62 -7.76
C ALA A 201 0.55 13.31 -8.57
N ALA A 202 0.26 12.16 -7.96
CA ALA A 202 0.28 10.86 -8.64
C ALA A 202 -0.81 10.74 -9.72
N ALA A 203 -2.03 11.21 -9.44
CA ALA A 203 -3.10 11.27 -10.43
C ALA A 203 -2.70 12.15 -11.62
N HIS A 204 -2.06 13.29 -11.35
CA HIS A 204 -1.50 14.14 -12.40
C HIS A 204 -0.42 13.41 -13.22
N VAL A 205 0.43 12.59 -12.61
CA VAL A 205 1.39 11.73 -13.34
C VAL A 205 0.65 10.73 -14.24
N ALA A 206 -0.38 10.06 -13.74
CA ALA A 206 -1.13 9.05 -14.48
C ALA A 206 -1.85 9.64 -15.71
N LEU A 207 -2.42 10.84 -15.57
CA LEU A 207 -3.28 11.46 -16.59
C LEU A 207 -2.52 12.36 -17.56
N SER A 208 -1.36 12.90 -17.17
CA SER A 208 -0.62 13.85 -18.01
C SER A 208 0.15 13.19 -19.15
N ARG A 209 0.53 14.02 -20.13
CA ARG A 209 1.54 13.64 -21.13
C ARG A 209 2.88 13.32 -20.45
N PRO A 210 3.71 12.46 -21.06
CA PRO A 210 5.06 12.19 -20.59
C PRO A 210 5.87 13.49 -20.46
N ARG A 211 6.63 13.61 -19.36
CA ARG A 211 7.44 14.80 -19.02
C ARG A 211 8.70 14.34 -18.30
N ALA A 212 9.82 15.04 -18.55
CA ALA A 212 11.14 14.60 -18.12
C ALA A 212 11.42 14.67 -16.61
N ALA A 213 10.84 15.63 -15.87
CA ALA A 213 11.08 15.81 -14.43
C ALA A 213 9.80 16.10 -13.65
N ARG A 214 9.65 15.49 -12.47
CA ARG A 214 8.47 15.61 -11.60
C ARG A 214 8.88 15.83 -10.12
N PRO A 215 9.63 16.90 -9.80
CA PRO A 215 10.16 17.15 -8.45
C PRO A 215 9.04 17.31 -7.40
N PHE A 216 7.92 17.95 -7.78
CA PHE A 216 6.77 18.12 -6.90
C PHE A 216 6.19 16.77 -6.42
N CYS A 217 6.01 15.82 -7.35
CA CYS A 217 5.53 14.47 -7.00
C CYS A 217 6.54 13.76 -6.09
N ARG A 218 7.84 13.82 -6.43
CA ARG A 218 8.90 13.21 -5.60
C ARG A 218 8.94 13.77 -4.18
N PHE A 219 8.81 15.08 -4.03
CA PHE A 219 8.78 15.75 -2.73
C PHE A 219 7.62 15.26 -1.86
N TRP A 220 6.40 15.25 -2.40
CA TRP A 220 5.22 14.81 -1.65
C TRP A 220 5.17 13.31 -1.39
N MET A 221 5.74 12.48 -2.26
CA MET A 221 5.95 11.06 -1.97
C MET A 221 6.94 10.87 -0.82
N ARG A 222 8.09 11.54 -0.83
CA ARG A 222 9.06 11.48 0.29
C ARG A 222 8.46 11.96 1.61
N THR A 223 7.68 13.05 1.56
CA THR A 223 6.98 13.60 2.73
C THR A 223 5.96 12.62 3.28
N THR A 224 5.13 12.02 2.41
CA THR A 224 4.16 10.99 2.78
C THR A 224 4.85 9.73 3.34
N ALA A 225 6.01 9.36 2.79
CA ALA A 225 6.79 8.23 3.30
C ALA A 225 7.35 8.48 4.70
N LEU A 226 7.90 9.67 4.93
CA LEU A 226 8.38 10.08 6.25
C LEU A 226 7.22 10.14 7.25
N LEU A 227 6.07 10.67 6.83
CA LEU A 227 4.87 10.75 7.65
C LEU A 227 4.40 9.36 8.11
N GLY A 228 4.38 8.36 7.22
CA GLY A 228 4.01 7.00 7.59
C GLY A 228 4.96 6.38 8.63
N LEU A 229 6.27 6.61 8.50
CA LEU A 229 7.28 6.17 9.48
C LEU A 229 7.10 6.86 10.84
N VAL A 230 7.01 8.19 10.84
CA VAL A 230 6.84 9.00 12.05
C VAL A 230 5.49 8.70 12.72
N GLY A 231 4.46 8.40 11.93
CA GLY A 231 3.14 8.02 12.42
C GLY A 231 3.15 6.78 13.30
N VAL A 232 4.01 5.80 13.02
CA VAL A 232 4.20 4.61 13.90
C VAL A 232 4.64 5.05 15.30
N ALA A 233 5.57 6.00 15.41
CA ALA A 233 6.03 6.49 16.71
C ALA A 233 4.93 7.24 17.47
N PHE A 234 4.13 8.05 16.78
CA PHE A 234 2.97 8.71 17.39
C PHE A 234 1.91 7.70 17.86
N HIS A 235 1.63 6.68 17.06
CA HIS A 235 0.68 5.62 17.43
C HIS A 235 1.21 4.79 18.61
N ALA A 236 2.49 4.42 18.60
CA ALA A 236 3.16 3.74 19.70
C ALA A 236 3.09 4.56 21.00
N ARG A 237 3.35 5.87 20.93
CA ARG A 237 3.17 6.77 22.08
C ARG A 237 1.71 6.85 22.52
N GLY A 238 0.76 6.83 21.60
CA GLY A 238 -0.66 6.78 21.90
C GLY A 238 -1.05 5.52 22.69
N VAL A 239 -0.59 4.33 22.25
CA VAL A 239 -0.76 3.07 22.98
C VAL A 239 -0.13 3.14 24.36
N ALA A 240 1.08 3.71 24.48
CA ALA A 240 1.79 3.86 25.75
C ALA A 240 1.06 4.75 26.78
N ARG A 241 0.22 5.69 26.31
CA ARG A 241 -0.53 6.64 27.16
C ARG A 241 -1.88 6.09 27.62
N GLN A 242 -2.30 4.94 27.13
CA GLN A 242 -3.49 4.26 27.63
C GLN A 242 -3.26 3.73 29.06
N MET A 243 -4.34 3.41 29.76
CA MET A 243 -4.27 2.90 31.14
C MET A 243 -3.39 1.64 31.21
N GLY A 244 -2.40 1.67 32.11
CA GLY A 244 -1.39 0.61 32.25
C GLY A 244 -0.28 0.60 31.17
N GLY A 245 -0.36 1.48 30.16
CA GLY A 245 0.64 1.62 29.09
C GLY A 245 1.02 0.30 28.43
N TRP A 246 2.30 0.13 28.10
CA TRP A 246 2.79 -1.12 27.49
C TRP A 246 2.75 -2.34 28.42
N ARG A 247 2.61 -2.16 29.74
CA ARG A 247 2.41 -3.29 30.66
C ARG A 247 1.05 -3.97 30.43
N ASN A 248 0.09 -3.23 29.87
CA ASN A 248 -1.23 -3.72 29.47
C ASN A 248 -1.39 -3.79 27.93
N TRP A 249 -0.34 -4.23 27.22
CA TRP A 249 -0.29 -4.19 25.75
C TRP A 249 -1.43 -4.97 25.08
N SER A 250 -1.85 -6.10 25.65
CA SER A 250 -2.87 -6.97 25.05
C SER A 250 -4.20 -6.24 24.87
N GLN A 251 -4.56 -5.37 25.82
CA GLN A 251 -5.75 -4.52 25.72
C GLN A 251 -5.48 -3.24 24.93
N ASN A 252 -4.31 -2.62 25.14
CA ASN A 252 -4.01 -1.30 24.58
C ASN A 252 -3.71 -1.33 23.08
N VAL A 253 -3.23 -2.45 22.53
CA VAL A 253 -3.10 -2.63 21.07
C VAL A 253 -4.47 -2.77 20.40
N LEU A 254 -5.44 -3.41 21.06
CA LEU A 254 -6.82 -3.57 20.55
C LEU A 254 -7.66 -2.29 20.69
N SER A 255 -7.41 -1.50 21.74
CA SER A 255 -8.24 -0.34 22.07
C SER A 255 -7.62 0.99 21.64
N GLY A 256 -6.31 1.02 21.47
CA GLY A 256 -5.52 2.19 21.12
C GLY A 256 -5.53 2.54 19.63
N PRO A 257 -4.64 3.47 19.21
CA PRO A 257 -4.44 3.76 17.80
C PRO A 257 -3.81 2.55 17.08
N PRO A 258 -4.21 2.26 15.83
CA PRO A 258 -3.73 1.09 15.11
C PRO A 258 -2.27 1.28 14.69
N LEU A 259 -1.34 0.57 15.33
CA LEU A 259 0.10 0.61 15.00
C LEU A 259 0.41 0.21 13.55
N PRO A 260 -0.28 -0.77 12.93
CA PRO A 260 0.04 -1.20 11.57
C PRO A 260 -0.46 -0.26 10.47
N ALA A 261 -1.29 0.74 10.79
CA ALA A 261 -1.90 1.61 9.77
C ALA A 261 -0.93 2.62 9.13
N PRO A 262 -0.10 3.38 9.88
CA PRO A 262 0.79 4.39 9.30
C PRO A 262 1.77 3.90 8.22
N PRO A 263 2.38 2.70 8.31
CA PRO A 263 3.28 2.18 7.28
C PRO A 263 2.65 2.03 5.89
N ALA A 264 1.32 1.96 5.76
CA ALA A 264 0.64 1.94 4.46
C ALA A 264 0.93 3.21 3.64
N PHE A 265 1.04 4.38 4.29
CA PHE A 265 1.47 5.62 3.63
C PHE A 265 2.91 5.51 3.10
N THR A 266 3.81 4.94 3.90
CA THR A 266 5.20 4.68 3.49
C THR A 266 5.28 3.76 2.29
N ALA A 267 4.53 2.68 2.32
CA ALA A 267 4.48 1.72 1.24
C ALA A 267 4.01 2.37 -0.08
N LEU A 268 2.81 2.98 -0.07
CA LEU A 268 2.24 3.62 -1.25
C LEU A 268 3.12 4.75 -1.79
N ALA A 269 3.77 5.51 -0.91
CA ALA A 269 4.72 6.54 -1.31
C ALA A 269 5.99 5.97 -1.97
N ILE A 270 6.53 4.86 -1.47
CA ILE A 270 7.66 4.16 -2.09
C ILE A 270 7.27 3.66 -3.49
N ALA A 271 6.09 3.07 -3.64
CA ALA A 271 5.55 2.71 -4.95
C ALA A 271 5.36 3.96 -5.85
N GLY A 272 4.92 5.08 -5.28
CA GLY A 272 4.78 6.36 -5.99
C GLY A 272 6.11 6.92 -6.49
N LEU A 273 7.21 6.73 -5.75
CA LEU A 273 8.56 7.09 -6.20
C LEU A 273 9.01 6.22 -7.38
N ALA A 274 8.74 4.91 -7.34
CA ALA A 274 9.00 4.01 -8.46
C ALA A 274 8.19 4.40 -9.70
N ALA A 275 6.88 4.61 -9.53
CA ALA A 275 5.97 5.05 -10.58
C ALA A 275 6.41 6.38 -11.22
N THR A 276 6.81 7.35 -10.40
CA THR A 276 7.28 8.66 -10.87
C THR A 276 8.57 8.53 -11.66
N ALA A 277 9.52 7.71 -11.20
CA ALA A 277 10.78 7.49 -11.90
C ALA A 277 10.59 6.81 -13.27
N LEU A 278 9.70 5.82 -13.34
CA LEU A 278 9.30 5.19 -14.60
C LEU A 278 8.60 6.20 -15.54
N ALA A 279 7.67 7.01 -15.02
CA ALA A 279 6.93 8.00 -15.81
C ALA A 279 7.80 9.17 -16.32
N GLU A 280 8.87 9.53 -15.60
CA GLU A 280 9.87 10.51 -16.08
C GLU A 280 10.68 9.96 -17.24
N ARG A 281 11.02 8.67 -17.19
CA ARG A 281 11.73 7.96 -18.27
C ARG A 281 10.87 7.81 -19.51
N GLU A 282 9.56 7.59 -19.37
CA GLU A 282 8.60 7.56 -20.48
C GLU A 282 8.51 8.90 -21.24
N GLY A 283 8.97 10.01 -20.65
CA GLY A 283 8.99 11.34 -21.26
C GLY A 283 10.32 11.77 -21.84
N ARG A 284 11.30 10.85 -21.91
CA ARG A 284 12.58 11.04 -22.61
C ARG A 284 12.52 10.33 -23.95
#